data_AF-A0A2W4L9R7-F1
#
_entry.id   AF-A0A2W4L9R7-F1
#
_cell.length_a   1.000
_cell.length_b   1.000
_cell.length_c   1.000
_cell.angle_alpha   90.00
_cell.angle_beta   90.00
_cell.angle_gamma   90.00
#
_symmetry.space_group_name_H-M   'P 1'
#
loop_
_entity.id
_entity.type
_entity.pdbx_description
1 polymer ?
#
loop_
_entity_poly.entity_id
_entity_poly.type
_entity_poly.pdbx_seq_one_letter_code
_entity_poly.pdbx_strand_id
1 'polypeptide(L)' 'MTGKDVVRVVLVWQQGSGEPHSMDMSPAGGNEYAGRIGPVTGTDQVSWQVTATDAAGRTATSAVQTLPVRRTC' A
#
# COMPACT_ATOMS: atom_id res chain seq x y z
N MET A 1 -14.24 18.69 -16.63
CA MET A 1 -12.88 18.26 -16.27
C MET A 1 -12.96 16.94 -15.52
N THR A 2 -12.90 15.83 -16.23
CA THR A 2 -12.76 14.47 -15.67
C THR A 2 -11.27 14.14 -15.68
N GLY A 3 -10.60 14.39 -14.56
CA GLY A 3 -9.15 14.22 -14.45
C GLY A 3 -8.71 14.56 -13.04
N LYS A 4 -9.01 13.68 -12.09
CA LYS A 4 -8.25 13.65 -10.84
C LYS A 4 -7.03 12.79 -11.11
N ASP A 5 -6.05 13.36 -11.80
CA ASP A 5 -4.80 12.67 -12.09
C ASP A 5 -4.12 12.38 -10.75
N VAL A 6 -4.14 11.11 -10.36
CA VAL A 6 -3.43 10.61 -9.19
C VAL A 6 -1.95 10.64 -9.55
N VAL A 7 -1.21 11.51 -8.87
CA VAL A 7 0.22 11.71 -9.15
C VAL A 7 1.11 10.79 -8.32
N ARG A 8 0.58 10.30 -7.20
CA ARG A 8 1.32 9.45 -6.28
C ARG A 8 0.39 8.52 -5.53
N VAL A 9 0.80 7.27 -5.41
CA VAL A 9 0.13 6.29 -4.55
C VAL A 9 1.18 5.64 -3.67
N VAL A 10 0.98 5.70 -2.36
CA VAL A 10 1.90 5.16 -1.37
C VAL A 10 1.24 3.97 -0.68
N LEU A 11 1.93 2.84 -0.70
CA LEU A 11 1.59 1.67 0.10
C LEU A 11 2.37 1.72 1.40
N VAL A 12 1.67 1.59 2.52
CA VAL A 12 2.27 1.47 3.85
C VAL A 12 1.86 0.11 4.42
N TRP A 13 2.83 -0.68 4.86
CA TRP A 13 2.56 -1.98 5.48
C TRP A 13 3.37 -2.16 6.76
N GLN A 14 2.81 -2.91 7.70
CA GLN A 14 3.43 -3.23 8.98
C GLN A 14 3.35 -4.73 9.22
N GLN A 15 4.43 -5.29 9.77
CA GLN A 15 4.53 -6.71 10.10
C GLN A 15 4.51 -6.83 11.63
N GLY A 16 3.53 -7.53 12.19
CA GLY A 16 3.36 -7.64 13.65
C GLY A 16 3.38 -6.27 14.34
N SER A 17 4.15 -6.14 15.44
CA SER A 17 4.38 -4.87 16.15
C SER A 17 5.64 -4.12 15.67
N GLY A 18 6.20 -4.47 14.51
CA GLY A 18 7.40 -3.85 13.96
C GLY A 18 7.16 -2.43 13.41
N GLU A 19 8.22 -1.81 12.91
CA GLU A 19 8.14 -0.49 12.27
C GLU A 19 7.36 -0.56 10.94
N PRO A 20 6.49 0.42 10.63
CA PRO A 20 5.83 0.49 9.34
C PRO A 20 6.84 0.72 8.20
N HIS A 21 6.70 -0.06 7.15
CA HIS A 21 7.37 0.13 5.88
C HIS A 21 6.49 0.94 4.93
N SER A 22 7.10 1.71 4.03
CA SER A 22 6.38 2.44 3.00
C SER A 22 7.08 2.36 1.65
N MET A 23 6.31 2.40 0.57
CA MET A 23 6.83 2.48 -0.79
C MET A 23 5.86 3.21 -1.72
N ASP A 24 6.41 3.83 -2.75
CA ASP A 24 5.60 4.31 -3.88
C ASP A 24 5.15 3.12 -4.74
N MET A 25 3.85 3.09 -5.05
CA MET A 25 3.28 2.11 -5.98
C MET A 25 3.49 2.58 -7.41
N SER A 26 3.67 1.62 -8.32
CA SER A 26 3.84 1.89 -9.75
C SER A 26 2.49 1.78 -10.48
N PRO A 27 2.22 2.63 -11.49
CA PRO A 27 1.04 2.47 -12.34
C PRO A 27 1.03 1.09 -13.03
N ALA A 28 -0.11 0.41 -12.98
CA ALA A 28 -0.34 -0.88 -13.64
C ALA A 28 -1.22 -0.76 -14.90
N GLY A 29 -1.83 0.41 -15.13
CA GLY A 29 -2.68 0.71 -16.28
C GLY A 29 -4.01 1.34 -15.83
N GLY A 30 -4.55 2.28 -16.62
CA GLY A 30 -5.76 3.01 -16.23
C GLY A 30 -5.61 3.69 -14.86
N ASN A 31 -6.50 3.35 -13.92
CA ASN A 31 -6.48 3.84 -12.53
C ASN A 31 -5.93 2.80 -11.54
N GLU A 32 -5.16 1.82 -12.02
CA GLU A 32 -4.61 0.74 -11.20
C GLU A 32 -3.14 1.02 -10.86
N TYR A 33 -2.77 0.68 -9.62
CA TYR A 33 -1.42 0.81 -9.10
C TYR A 33 -1.02 -0.50 -8.42
N ALA A 34 0.24 -0.91 -8.60
CA ALA A 34 0.80 -2.11 -8.02
C ALA A 34 2.00 -1.79 -7.13
N GLY A 35 2.07 -2.46 -5.98
CA GLY A 35 3.18 -2.38 -5.03
C GLY A 35 3.43 -3.76 -4.44
N ARG A 36 4.69 -4.05 -4.10
CA ARG A 36 5.08 -5.35 -3.55
C ARG A 36 5.34 -5.24 -2.05
N ILE A 37 4.50 -5.90 -1.27
CA ILE A 37 4.75 -6.09 0.16
C ILE A 37 5.82 -7.17 0.33
N GLY A 38 6.94 -6.82 0.94
CA GLY A 38 7.97 -7.77 1.36
C GLY A 38 9.39 -7.22 1.33
N PRO A 39 10.39 -7.99 1.80
CA PRO A 39 10.27 -9.35 2.32
C PRO A 39 9.45 -9.43 3.62
N VAL A 40 8.69 -10.53 3.79
CA VAL A 40 7.97 -10.81 5.04
C VAL A 40 8.75 -11.85 5.81
N THR A 41 9.34 -11.44 6.94
CA THR A 41 10.26 -12.28 7.73
C THR A 41 9.61 -12.83 9.01
N GLY A 42 8.56 -12.17 9.51
CA GLY A 42 7.76 -12.58 10.67
C GLY A 42 6.60 -13.54 10.35
N THR A 43 6.05 -14.19 11.38
CA THR A 43 5.11 -15.33 11.28
C THR A 43 3.63 -15.01 11.49
N ASP A 44 3.24 -13.76 11.63
CA ASP A 44 1.95 -13.50 12.28
C ASP A 44 0.94 -12.89 11.31
N GLN A 45 1.16 -11.64 10.93
CA GLN A 45 0.19 -10.88 10.15
C GLN A 45 0.88 -9.70 9.47
N VAL A 46 0.41 -9.37 8.26
CA VAL A 46 0.72 -8.11 7.61
C VAL A 46 -0.53 -7.26 7.57
N SER A 47 -0.41 -6.03 8.03
CA SER A 47 -1.44 -4.99 7.94
C SER A 47 -0.97 -3.96 6.92
N TRP A 48 -1.82 -3.50 6.00
CA TRP A 48 -1.45 -2.48 5.03
C TRP A 48 -2.59 -1.51 4.72
N GLN A 49 -2.21 -0.33 4.23
CA GLN A 49 -3.12 0.68 3.73
C GLN A 49 -2.46 1.42 2.56
N VAL A 50 -3.30 2.07 1.74
CA VAL A 50 -2.85 2.81 0.56
C VAL A 50 -3.32 4.26 0.68
N THR A 51 -2.42 5.20 0.42
CA THR A 51 -2.74 6.62 0.33
C THR A 51 -2.48 7.11 -1.09
N ALA A 52 -3.53 7.62 -1.75
CA ALA A 52 -3.42 8.27 -3.04
C ALA A 52 -3.38 9.79 -2.86
N THR A 53 -2.56 10.47 -3.67
CA THR A 53 -2.44 11.92 -3.72
C THR A 53 -2.73 12.41 -5.14
N ASP A 54 -3.65 13.36 -5.29
CA ASP A 54 -3.94 14.02 -6.56
C ASP A 54 -2.93 15.12 -6.90
N ALA A 55 -2.93 15.62 -8.14
CA ALA A 55 -2.04 16.71 -8.57
C ALA A 55 -2.21 18.02 -7.78
N ALA A 56 -3.32 18.20 -7.07
CA ALA A 56 -3.58 19.34 -6.20
C ALA A 56 -3.13 19.10 -4.75
N GLY A 57 -2.48 17.96 -4.47
CA GLY A 57 -1.99 17.59 -3.14
C GLY A 57 -3.05 17.04 -2.19
N ARG A 58 -4.28 16.75 -2.67
CA ARG A 58 -5.32 16.14 -1.84
C ARG A 58 -5.05 14.66 -1.68
N THR A 59 -5.24 14.16 -0.46
CA THR A 59 -5.01 12.76 -0.13
C THR A 59 -6.32 12.02 0.14
N ALA A 60 -6.33 10.73 -0.20
CA ALA A 60 -7.35 9.78 0.22
C ALA A 60 -6.66 8.50 0.67
N THR A 61 -7.05 7.98 1.84
CA THR A 61 -6.45 6.77 2.43
C THR A 61 -7.48 5.66 2.51
N SER A 62 -7.09 4.45 2.15
CA SER A 62 -7.92 3.26 2.27
C SER A 62 -8.12 2.85 3.73
N ALA A 63 -9.13 2.02 4.00
CA ALA A 63 -9.15 1.27 5.26
C ALA A 63 -7.93 0.35 5.37
N VAL A 64 -7.52 0.05 6.59
CA VAL A 64 -6.46 -0.93 6.87
C VAL A 64 -6.97 -2.32 6.51
N GLN A 65 -6.18 -3.02 5.69
CA GLN A 65 -6.38 -4.42 5.33
C GLN A 65 -5.40 -5.27 6.10
N THR A 66 -5.79 -6.50 6.43
CA THR A 66 -4.98 -7.44 7.22
C THR A 66 -5.00 -8.82 6.60
N LEU A 67 -3.82 -9.41 6.48
CA LEU A 67 -3.62 -10.75 5.93
C LEU A 67 -2.74 -11.57 6.89
N PRO A 68 -3.24 -12.70 7.39
CA PRO A 68 -2.40 -13.66 8.09
C PRO A 68 -1.41 -14.29 7.11
N VAL A 69 -0.13 -14.33 7.46
CA VAL A 69 0.92 -14.93 6.61
C VAL A 69 1.29 -16.29 7.18
N ARG A 70 1.10 -17.34 6.38
CA ARG A 70 1.52 -18.70 6.76
C ARG A 70 2.88 -18.99 6.15
N ARG A 71 3.77 -19.62 6.92
CA ARG A 71 4.94 -20.27 6.32
C ARG A 71 4.45 -21.50 5.56
N THR A 72 4.80 -21.59 4.28
CA THR A 72 4.85 -22.88 3.60
C THR A 72 6.12 -23.57 4.10
N CYS A 73 5.95 -24.47 5.06
CA CYS A 73 6.98 -25.38 5.54
C CYS A 73 7.29 -26.44 4.47
#